data_AF-X0RVN0-F1
#
_entry.id   AF-X0RVN0-F1
#
_cell.length_a   1.000
_cell.length_b   1.000
_cell.length_c   1.000
_cell.angle_alpha   90.00
_cell.angle_beta   90.00
_cell.angle_gamma   90.00
#
_symmetry.space_group_name_H-M   'P 1'
#
loop_
_entity.id
_entity.type
_entity.pdbx_description
1 polymer ?
#
loop_
_entity_poly.entity_id
_entity_poly.type
_entity_poly.pdbx_seq_one_letter_code
_entity_poly.pdbx_strand_id
1 'polypeptide(L)' 'MNARERVKRALTFSYPDRVPRDLWTLPLALNEYQKEVDVILKRFPIDIERAEYSPR' A
#
# COMPACT_ATOMS: atom_id res chain seq x y z
N MET A 1 -4.95 -13.83 -2.02
CA MET A 1 -5.76 -12.86 -1.25
C MET A 1 -5.57 -11.47 -1.86
N ASN A 2 -6.63 -10.66 -1.99
CA ASN A 2 -6.49 -9.28 -2.47
C ASN A 2 -6.11 -8.33 -1.30
N ALA A 3 -5.73 -7.09 -1.62
CA ALA A 3 -5.33 -6.09 -0.63
C ALA A 3 -6.40 -5.86 0.46
N ARG A 4 -7.65 -5.63 0.05
CA ARG A 4 -8.78 -5.37 0.96
C ARG A 4 -9.03 -6.52 1.94
N GLU A 5 -9.08 -7.75 1.45
CA GLU A 5 -9.30 -8.94 2.27
C GLU A 5 -8.15 -9.15 3.26
N ARG A 6 -6.92 -8.87 2.83
CA ARG A 6 -5.74 -8.96 3.69
C ARG A 6 -5.79 -7.98 4.86
N VAL A 7 -6.14 -6.72 4.58
CA VAL A 7 -6.31 -5.70 5.62
C VAL A 7 -7.42 -6.11 6.60
N LYS A 8 -8.60 -6.53 6.10
CA LYS A 8 -9.71 -6.95 6.96
C LYS A 8 -9.32 -8.12 7.87
N ARG A 9 -8.66 -9.14 7.33
CA ARG A 9 -8.20 -10.30 8.11
C ARG A 9 -7.13 -9.94 9.13
N ALA A 10 -6.24 -9.01 8.82
CA ALA A 10 -5.28 -8.51 9.80
C ALA A 10 -5.98 -7.82 10.98
N LEU A 11 -7.00 -7.00 10.71
CA LEU A 11 -7.77 -6.30 11.75
C LEU A 11 -8.62 -7.24 12.62
N THR A 12 -9.07 -8.37 12.08
CA THR A 12 -9.85 -9.37 12.81
C THR A 12 -9.01 -10.55 13.32
N PHE A 13 -7.68 -10.45 13.25
CA PHE A 13 -6.75 -11.52 13.65
C PHE A 13 -7.04 -12.88 12.98
N SER A 14 -7.52 -12.84 11.73
CA SER A 14 -7.93 -14.00 10.94
C SER A 14 -6.88 -14.40 9.91
N TYR A 15 -5.68 -14.80 10.40
CA TYR A 15 -4.57 -15.40 9.63
C TYR A 15 -4.45 -14.90 8.17
N PRO A 16 -4.08 -13.62 7.94
CA PRO A 16 -3.81 -13.14 6.59
C PRO A 16 -2.60 -13.87 5.98
N ASP A 17 -2.50 -13.91 4.64
CA ASP A 17 -1.38 -14.55 3.92
C ASP A 17 -0.04 -13.85 4.18
N ARG A 18 -0.08 -12.57 4.56
CA ARG A 18 1.04 -11.79 5.13
C ARG A 18 0.49 -10.52 5.81
N VAL A 19 1.34 -9.86 6.59
CA VAL A 19 1.03 -8.52 7.13
C VAL A 19 0.76 -7.54 5.98
N PRO A 20 -0.31 -6.72 6.04
CA PRO A 20 -0.56 -5.63 5.09
C PRO A 20 0.62 -4.64 5.04
N ARG A 21 0.94 -4.13 3.86
CA ARG A 21 2.05 -3.22 3.60
C ARG A 21 1.54 -1.85 3.17
N ASP A 22 2.25 -0.84 3.60
CA ASP A 22 2.16 0.53 3.10
C ASP A 22 3.58 1.09 2.98
N LEU A 23 3.75 2.12 2.16
CA LEU A 23 5.03 2.79 1.97
C LEU A 23 4.84 4.30 2.18
N TRP A 24 5.41 4.81 3.26
CA TRP A 24 5.51 6.24 3.45
C TRP A 24 6.64 6.80 2.58
N THR A 25 6.29 7.60 1.57
CA THR A 25 7.22 8.21 0.64
C THR A 25 7.42 9.69 0.91
N LEU A 26 8.68 10.13 0.99
CA LEU A 26 9.02 11.55 1.01
C LEU A 26 8.79 12.18 -0.38
N PRO A 27 8.32 13.44 -0.48
CA PRO A 27 8.17 14.12 -1.77
C PRO A 27 9.45 14.15 -2.60
N LEU A 28 10.61 14.31 -1.95
CA LEU A 28 11.91 14.28 -2.63
C LEU A 28 12.18 12.94 -3.33
N ALA A 29 11.73 11.82 -2.75
CA ALA A 29 11.91 10.50 -3.34
C ALA A 29 11.09 10.34 -4.63
N LEU A 30 9.89 10.93 -4.68
CA LEU A 30 9.06 10.94 -5.87
C LEU A 30 9.64 11.88 -6.95
N ASN A 31 10.20 13.02 -6.54
CA ASN A 31 10.76 14.00 -7.48
C ASN A 31 12.06 13.52 -8.14
N GLU A 32 12.96 12.91 -7.37
CA GLU A 32 14.32 12.58 -7.84
C GLU A 32 14.50 11.10 -8.19
N TYR A 33 13.70 10.20 -7.60
CA TYR A 33 13.92 8.74 -7.62
C TYR A 33 12.66 7.94 -7.96
N GLN A 34 11.79 8.48 -8.83
CA GLN A 34 10.53 7.83 -9.17
C GLN A 34 10.70 6.39 -9.67
N LYS A 35 11.75 6.12 -10.47
CA LYS A 35 12.00 4.79 -11.04
C LYS A 35 12.32 3.76 -9.96
N GLU A 36 13.11 4.14 -8.98
CA GLU A 36 13.47 3.31 -7.84
C GLU A 36 12.24 3.03 -6.96
N VAL A 37 11.41 4.05 -6.74
CA VAL A 37 10.13 3.90 -6.04
C VAL A 37 9.23 2.91 -6.78
N ASP A 38 9.12 3.01 -8.11
CA ASP A 38 8.31 2.08 -8.92
C ASP A 38 8.83 0.63 -8.82
N VAL A 39 10.15 0.44 -8.81
CA VAL A 39 10.77 -0.88 -8.62
C VAL A 39 10.41 -1.45 -7.24
N ILE A 40 10.46 -0.62 -6.19
CA ILE A 40 10.04 -1.01 -4.84
C ILE A 40 8.56 -1.39 -4.83
N LEU A 41 7.67 -0.57 -5.39
CA LEU A 41 6.23 -0.82 -5.40
C LEU A 41 5.86 -2.07 -6.22
N LYS A 42 6.60 -2.36 -7.30
CA LYS A 42 6.42 -3.58 -8.07
C LYS A 42 6.81 -4.83 -7.28
N ARG A 43 7.87 -4.74 -6.47
CA ARG A 43 8.33 -5.85 -5.61
C ARG A 43 7.50 -5.98 -4.33
N PHE A 44 7.00 -4.86 -3.81
CA PHE A 44 6.27 -4.73 -2.56
C PHE A 44 4.98 -3.91 -2.79
N PRO A 45 3.94 -4.52 -3.36
CA PRO A 45 2.68 -3.82 -3.61
C PRO A 45 2.00 -3.39 -2.31
N ILE A 46 1.41 -2.18 -2.33
CA ILE A 46 0.67 -1.58 -1.21
C ILE A 46 -0.70 -2.26 -1.03
N ASP A 47 -1.16 -2.34 0.22
CA ASP A 47 -2.47 -2.89 0.57
C ASP A 47 -3.45 -1.84 1.12
N ILE A 48 -2.92 -0.69 1.52
CA ILE A 48 -3.67 0.41 2.14
C ILE A 48 -3.69 1.56 1.13
N GLU A 49 -4.89 2.05 0.85
CA GLU A 49 -5.10 3.13 -0.10
C GLU A 49 -5.98 4.20 0.54
N ARG A 50 -5.90 5.43 0.00
CA ARG A 50 -6.72 6.55 0.48
C ARG A 50 -8.06 6.52 -0.22
N ALA A 51 -9.10 6.95 0.49
CA ALA A 51 -10.39 7.18 -0.14
C ALA A 51 -10.26 8.29 -1.19
N GLU A 52 -10.87 8.09 -2.36
CA GLU A 52 -11.07 9.19 -3.30
C GLU A 52 -12.01 10.22 -2.66
N TYR A 53 -11.55 11.47 -2.59
CA TYR A 53 -12.41 12.57 -2.19
C TYR A 53 -13.31 12.94 -3.37
N SER A 54 -14.63 12.77 -3.21
CA SER A 54 -15.63 13.23 -4.17
C SER A 54 -16.46 14.33 -3.52
N PRO A 55 -16.24 15.62 -3.89
CA PRO A 55 -17.10 16.71 -3.43
C PRO A 55 -18.45 16.57 -4.15
N ARG A 56 -19.45 16.08 -3.43
CA ARG A 56 -20.85 16.20 -3.82
C ARG A 56 -21.43 17.49 -3.26
#